data_AF-A0A815B870-F1
#
_entry.id   AF-A0A815B870-F1
#
_cell.length_a   1.000
_cell.length_b   1.000
_cell.length_c   1.000
_cell.angle_alpha   90.00
_cell.angle_beta   90.00
_cell.angle_gamma   90.00
#
_symmetry.space_group_name_H-M   'P 1'
#
loop_
_entity.id
_entity.type
_entity.pdbx_description
1 polymer ?
#
loop_
_entity_poly.entity_id
_entity_poly.type
_entity_poly.pdbx_seq_one_letter_code
_entity_poly.pdbx_strand_id
1 'polypeptide(L)'
;MLHLMSPLDTQTRFSAYRIGDCHVDIKRGPLISLIKQIGRFEFSAIHQIDIPSYGETMQHVQALSILSQLHLHYWTFDYLLERAKKINGTSVPSLAKSKTSDNRTE
;
A
#
# COMPACT_ATOMS: atom_id res chain seq x y z
N MET A 1 -15.28 9.43 -9.95
CA MET A 1 -14.24 10.32 -9.41
C MET A 1 -14.95 11.48 -8.73
N LEU A 2 -15.04 11.45 -7.40
CA LEU A 2 -15.73 12.48 -6.62
C LEU A 2 -14.66 13.46 -6.12
N HIS A 3 -14.70 14.70 -6.64
CA HIS A 3 -13.80 15.78 -6.26
C HIS A 3 -14.55 16.66 -5.25
N LEU A 4 -14.26 16.49 -3.95
CA LEU A 4 -14.84 17.33 -2.88
C LEU A 4 -13.98 18.61 -2.73
N MET A 5 -14.64 19.78 -2.70
CA MET A 5 -14.09 21.14 -2.80
C MET A 5 -13.59 21.75 -1.47
N SER A 6 -12.78 22.83 -1.52
CA SER A 6 -13.16 24.22 -1.15
C SER A 6 -12.07 25.25 -1.54
N PRO A 7 -12.39 26.56 -1.73
CA PRO A 7 -11.52 27.54 -2.41
C PRO A 7 -10.64 28.41 -1.48
N LEU A 8 -10.44 28.03 -0.23
CA LEU A 8 -9.73 28.87 0.74
C LEU A 8 -8.95 28.03 1.75
N ASP A 9 -7.94 27.31 1.30
CA ASP A 9 -6.98 26.73 2.21
C ASP A 9 -5.67 26.50 1.45
N THR A 10 -4.54 26.72 2.10
CA THR A 10 -3.20 26.42 1.55
C THR A 10 -3.00 24.90 1.62
N GLN A 11 -3.91 24.16 0.96
CA GLN A 11 -4.27 22.80 1.32
C GLN A 11 -3.31 21.82 0.67
N THR A 12 -2.68 20.99 1.51
CA THR A 12 -1.94 19.82 1.03
C THR A 12 -2.95 18.88 0.39
N ARG A 13 -3.01 18.87 -0.95
CA ARG A 13 -3.93 18.01 -1.71
C ARG A 13 -3.50 16.56 -1.55
N PHE A 14 -4.37 15.71 -0.99
CA PHE A 14 -4.17 14.26 -0.95
C PHE A 14 -5.20 13.55 -1.82
N SER A 15 -4.78 12.46 -2.45
CA SER A 15 -5.65 11.62 -3.29
C SER A 15 -6.20 10.47 -2.46
N ALA A 16 -7.52 10.43 -2.31
CA ALA A 16 -8.23 9.32 -1.68
C ALA A 16 -9.01 8.52 -2.73
N TYR A 17 -9.02 7.20 -2.57
CA TYR A 17 -9.68 6.26 -3.44
C TYR A 17 -10.71 5.46 -2.63
N ARG A 18 -11.93 5.33 -3.15
CA ARG A 18 -13.00 4.53 -2.55
C ARG A 18 -13.30 3.33 -3.43
N ILE A 19 -13.45 2.17 -2.81
CA ILE A 19 -13.89 0.92 -3.44
C ILE A 19 -15.12 0.40 -2.67
N GLY A 20 -16.21 0.17 -3.38
CA GLY A 20 -17.49 -0.19 -2.76
C GLY A 20 -17.99 0.87 -1.78
N ASP A 21 -18.66 0.44 -0.71
CA ASP A 21 -19.31 1.36 0.23
C ASP A 21 -18.51 1.67 1.49
N CYS A 22 -17.67 0.73 1.94
CA CYS A 22 -17.04 0.81 3.25
C CYS A 22 -15.52 1.01 3.23
N HIS A 23 -14.86 0.95 2.06
CA HIS A 23 -13.40 0.99 1.99
C HIS A 23 -12.90 2.25 1.28
N VAL A 24 -12.12 3.05 2.02
CA VAL A 24 -11.47 4.27 1.55
C VAL A 24 -10.00 4.21 1.95
N ASP A 25 -9.12 4.47 0.99
CA ASP A 25 -7.67 4.41 1.17
C ASP A 25 -6.99 5.62 0.53
N ILE A 26 -5.89 6.09 1.12
CA ILE A 26 -5.11 7.23 0.63
C ILE A 26 -3.85 6.69 -0.02
N LYS A 27 -3.69 6.97 -1.31
CA LYS A 27 -2.55 6.47 -2.11
C LYS A 27 -1.96 7.58 -2.95
N ARG A 28 -0.67 7.46 -3.22
CA ARG A 28 0.05 8.34 -4.15
C ARG A 28 0.06 7.71 -5.54
N GLY A 29 -0.32 8.50 -6.55
CA GLY A 29 -0.34 8.07 -7.95
C GLY A 29 -1.67 7.42 -8.36
N PRO A 30 -1.88 7.22 -9.66
CA PRO A 30 -3.12 6.66 -10.19
C PRO A 30 -3.26 5.17 -9.83
N LEU A 31 -4.51 4.73 -9.63
CA LEU A 31 -4.86 3.32 -9.47
C LEU A 31 -5.47 2.75 -10.75
N ILE A 32 -5.54 1.42 -10.82
CA ILE A 32 -6.27 0.70 -11.85
C ILE A 32 -7.75 1.13 -11.85
N SER A 33 -8.35 1.26 -13.04
CA SER A 33 -9.67 1.89 -13.17
C SER A 33 -10.81 0.99 -12.68
N LEU A 34 -10.71 -0.32 -12.89
CA LEU A 34 -11.75 -1.29 -12.58
C LEU A 34 -11.17 -2.56 -11.97
N ILE A 35 -11.84 -3.11 -10.96
CA ILE A 35 -11.47 -4.38 -10.32
C ILE A 35 -11.48 -5.54 -11.34
N LYS A 36 -12.37 -5.50 -12.34
CA LYS A 36 -12.47 -6.51 -13.41
C LYS A 36 -11.21 -6.65 -14.25
N GLN A 37 -10.29 -5.70 -14.17
CA GLN A 37 -8.98 -5.79 -14.82
C GLN A 37 -8.01 -6.71 -14.08
N ILE A 38 -8.30 -7.06 -12.82
CA ILE A 38 -7.59 -8.10 -12.07
C ILE A 38 -8.15 -9.45 -12.51
N GLY A 39 -7.29 -10.35 -12.97
CA GLY A 39 -7.64 -11.69 -13.44
C GLY A 39 -7.52 -12.74 -12.35
N ARG A 40 -6.28 -13.03 -11.92
CA ARG A 40 -5.99 -13.96 -10.81
C ARG A 40 -5.29 -13.19 -9.70
N PHE A 41 -5.71 -13.44 -8.45
CA PHE A 41 -5.14 -12.84 -7.25
C PHE A 41 -5.01 -13.91 -6.18
N GLU A 42 -3.87 -13.98 -5.51
CA GLU A 42 -3.62 -14.95 -4.44
C GLU A 42 -2.63 -14.40 -3.40
N PHE A 43 -2.88 -14.65 -2.11
CA PHE A 43 -1.94 -14.31 -1.04
C PHE A 43 -0.72 -15.22 -1.12
N SER A 44 0.49 -14.66 -1.00
CA SER A 44 1.73 -15.44 -1.07
C SER A 44 2.25 -15.81 0.32
N ALA A 45 2.48 -14.81 1.19
CA ALA A 45 3.04 -15.00 2.52
C ALA A 45 2.67 -13.85 3.47
N ILE A 46 2.74 -14.13 4.77
CA ILE A 46 2.66 -13.13 5.84
C ILE A 46 3.97 -13.21 6.61
N HIS A 47 4.69 -12.09 6.67
CA HIS A 47 5.95 -11.98 7.39
C HIS A 47 5.79 -11.11 8.63
N GLN A 48 6.40 -11.50 9.74
CA GLN A 48 6.53 -10.62 10.89
C GLN A 48 7.74 -9.71 10.69
N ILE A 49 7.55 -8.42 10.94
CA ILE A 49 8.59 -7.40 10.84
C ILE A 49 8.65 -6.65 12.17
N ASP A 50 9.81 -6.70 12.80
CA ASP A 50 10.08 -5.90 13.98
C ASP A 50 10.35 -4.47 13.55
N ILE A 51 9.61 -3.51 14.11
CA ILE A 51 9.81 -2.10 13.81
C ILE A 51 10.23 -1.38 15.09
N PRO A 52 11.55 -1.25 15.34
CA PRO A 52 12.07 -0.67 16.57
C PRO A 52 11.53 0.72 16.88
N SER A 53 11.22 1.52 15.84
CA SER A 53 10.68 2.87 16.04
C SER A 53 9.25 2.90 16.59
N TYR A 54 8.47 1.85 16.37
CA TYR A 54 7.11 1.72 16.90
C TYR A 54 7.07 0.88 18.20
N GLY A 55 8.15 0.16 18.53
CA GLY A 55 8.19 -0.74 19.68
C GLY A 55 7.30 -1.98 19.52
N GLU A 56 6.81 -2.24 18.31
CA GLU A 56 5.83 -3.29 18.01
C GLU A 56 6.27 -4.13 16.80
N THR A 57 5.77 -5.37 16.77
CA THR A 57 5.90 -6.28 15.62
C THR A 57 4.71 -6.07 14.68
N MET A 58 4.96 -5.79 13.40
CA MET A 58 3.92 -5.65 12.38
C MET A 58 3.88 -6.86 11.44
N GLN A 59 2.71 -7.11 10.84
CA GLN A 59 2.55 -8.14 9.82
C GLN A 59 2.60 -7.53 8.43
N HIS A 60 3.58 -7.96 7.63
CA HIS A 60 3.67 -7.64 6.21
C HIS A 60 2.99 -8.74 5.40
N VAL A 61 1.82 -8.41 4.87
CA VAL A 61 1.04 -9.29 4.00
C VAL A 61 1.45 -9.08 2.54
N GLN A 62 1.82 -10.16 1.85
CA GLN A 62 2.21 -10.13 0.44
C GLN A 62 1.27 -11.00 -0.39
N ALA A 63 1.05 -10.56 -1.63
CA ALA A 63 0.17 -11.22 -2.58
C ALA A 63 0.68 -11.03 -4.01
N LEU A 64 0.29 -11.95 -4.88
CA LEU A 64 0.54 -11.89 -6.31
C LEU A 64 -0.79 -11.68 -7.05
N SER A 65 -0.78 -10.76 -8.02
CA SER A 65 -1.94 -10.53 -8.89
C SER A 65 -1.50 -10.43 -10.34
N ILE A 66 -2.37 -10.89 -11.23
CA ILE A 66 -2.17 -10.84 -12.69
C ILE A 66 -3.39 -10.20 -13.32
N LEU A 67 -3.15 -9.32 -14.29
CA LEU A 67 -4.22 -8.68 -15.05
C LEU A 67 -4.97 -9.71 -15.90
N SER A 68 -6.28 -9.53 -16.07
CA SER A 68 -7.13 -10.42 -16.85
C SER A 68 -6.73 -10.51 -18.33
N GLN A 69 -5.98 -9.53 -18.83
CA GLN A 69 -5.45 -9.51 -20.20
C GLN A 69 -4.17 -10.34 -20.36
N LEU A 70 -3.45 -10.65 -19.27
CA LEU A 70 -2.23 -11.43 -19.31
C LEU A 70 -2.55 -12.91 -19.10
N HIS A 71 -2.52 -13.67 -20.19
CA HIS A 71 -2.71 -15.10 -20.16
C HIS A 71 -1.41 -15.79 -19.74
N LEU A 72 -1.41 -16.37 -18.55
CA LEU A 72 -0.37 -17.28 -18.11
C LEU A 72 -0.89 -18.71 -18.13
N HIS A 73 0.02 -19.64 -18.40
CA HIS A 73 -0.25 -21.03 -18.15
C HIS A 73 -0.40 -21.29 -16.64
N TYR A 74 -1.23 -22.25 -16.24
CA TYR A 74 -1.58 -22.47 -14.83
C TYR A 74 -0.33 -22.66 -13.95
N TRP A 75 0.62 -23.52 -14.38
CA TRP A 75 1.85 -23.80 -13.63
C TRP A 75 2.76 -22.57 -13.48
N THR A 76 2.71 -21.63 -14.43
CA THR A 76 3.56 -20.43 -14.40
C THR A 76 3.11 -19.50 -13.28
N PHE A 77 1.80 -19.37 -13.05
CA PHE A 77 1.30 -18.62 -11.91
C PHE A 77 1.79 -19.23 -10.60
N ASP A 78 1.67 -20.55 -10.45
CA ASP A 78 2.04 -21.24 -9.21
C ASP A 78 3.54 -21.10 -8.94
N TYR A 79 4.39 -21.17 -9.98
CA TYR A 79 5.82 -20.89 -9.86
C TYR A 79 6.11 -19.43 -9.43
N LEU A 80 5.37 -18.46 -9.97
CA LEU A 80 5.51 -17.06 -9.56
C LEU A 80 5.04 -16.85 -8.12
N LEU A 81 3.98 -17.54 -7.70
CA LEU A 81 3.46 -17.48 -6.34
C LEU A 81 4.49 -18.01 -5.34
N GLU A 82 5.14 -19.14 -5.64
CA GLU A 82 6.24 -19.67 -4.82
C GLU A 82 7.40 -18.66 -4.70
N ARG A 83 7.74 -17.96 -5.78
CA ARG A 83 8.75 -16.90 -5.74
C ARG A 83 8.30 -15.69 -4.91
N ALA A 84 7.02 -15.33 -4.98
CA ALA A 84 6.43 -14.21 -4.26
C ALA A 84 6.31 -14.43 -2.74
N LYS A 85 6.64 -15.63 -2.22
CA LYS A 85 6.75 -15.91 -0.78
C LYS A 85 8.00 -15.33 -0.12
N LYS A 86 8.98 -14.88 -0.93
CA LYS A 86 10.19 -14.24 -0.41
C LYS A 86 9.87 -12.81 0.00
N ILE A 87 10.34 -12.39 1.17
CA ILE A 87 10.11 -11.03 1.66
C ILE A 87 10.69 -9.99 0.70
N ASN A 88 9.81 -9.14 0.16
CA ASN A 88 10.21 -7.97 -0.62
C ASN A 88 10.94 -6.95 0.27
N GLY A 89 12.11 -6.49 -0.17
CA GLY A 89 12.91 -5.46 0.50
C GLY A 89 12.33 -4.06 0.35
N THR A 90 11.11 -3.84 0.85
CA THR A 90 10.45 -2.53 0.85
C THR A 90 10.83 -1.74 2.10
N SER A 91 10.77 -0.41 2.03
CA SER A 91 10.96 0.45 3.19
C SER A 91 9.94 0.10 4.28
N VAL A 92 10.42 -0.13 5.49
CA VAL A 92 9.55 -0.26 6.67
C VAL A 92 9.09 1.13 7.13
N PRO A 93 7.87 1.26 7.68
CA PRO A 93 7.44 2.49 8.31
C PRO A 93 8.39 2.90 9.42
N SER A 94 8.80 4.16 9.45
CA SER A 94 9.56 4.73 10.56
C SER A 94 8.83 5.95 11.12
N LEU A 95 8.72 6.04 12.43
CA LEU A 95 8.20 7.25 13.06
C LEU A 95 9.22 8.38 12.89
N ALA A 96 8.90 9.39 12.08
CA ALA A 96 9.75 10.56 11.96
C ALA A 96 9.83 11.24 13.34
N LYS A 97 11.04 11.41 13.90
CA LYS A 97 11.22 12.22 15.09
C LYS A 97 10.75 13.64 14.77
N SER A 98 9.66 14.07 15.41
CA SER A 98 9.26 15.47 15.45
C SER A 98 10.50 16.30 15.81
N LYS A 99 10.86 17.26 14.96
CA LYS A 99 11.82 18.30 15.35
C LYS A 99 11.09 19.15 16.39
N THR A 100 11.21 18.80 17.67
CA THR A 100 10.92 19.73 18.76
C THR A 100 11.82 20.93 18.55
N SER A 101 11.23 22.05 18.11
CA SER A 101 11.89 23.34 18.10
C SER A 101 12.10 23.77 19.55
N ASP A 102 13.23 23.36 20.14
CA ASP A 102 13.74 23.95 21.38
C ASP A 102 14.17 25.39 21.07
N ASN A 103 13.20 26.30 21.10
CA ASN A 103 13.44 27.74 21.22
C ASN A 103 13.14 28.16 22.67
N ARG A 104 14.04 27.82 23.60
CA ARG A 104 14.12 28.43 24.93
C ARG A 104 15.56 28.45 25.46
N THR A 105 16.27 29.53 25.14
CA THR A 105 17.45 30.11 25.81
C THR A 105 17.84 31.31 24.96
N GLU A 106 17.96 32.56 25.41
CA GLU A 106 17.79 33.27 26.68
C GLU A 106 17.35 34.71 26.35
#